data_AF-A0A925WKC5-F1
#
_entry.id   AF-A0A925WKC5-F1
#
_cell.length_a   1.000
_cell.length_b   1.000
_cell.length_c   1.000
_cell.angle_alpha   90.00
_cell.angle_beta   90.00
_cell.angle_gamma   90.00
#
_symmetry.space_group_name_H-M   'P 1'
#
loop_
_entity.id
_entity.type
_entity.pdbx_description
1 polymer ?
#
loop_
_entity_poly.entity_id
_entity_poly.type
_entity_poly.pdbx_seq_one_letter_code
_entity_poly.pdbx_strand_id
1 'polypeptide(L)'
;AELTDKQREQLATLTRQHDAVRQEWRHHYEGKLVWEANSRLDAMAHFFEECAQDPKLCARVYLPEVLRRTTVAEILPALEALTTDITDIKRKAQRTDARLRRVIQPATFVWSSALQPAYPQADFWWMYARPPQA
;
A
#
# COMPACT_ATOMS: atom_id res chain seq x y z
N ALA A 1 26.97 -12.44 -10.30
CA ALA A 1 27.44 -12.03 -11.63
C ALA A 1 27.75 -10.55 -11.57
N GLU A 2 28.99 -10.15 -11.83
CA GLU A 2 29.37 -8.73 -11.88
C GLU A 2 29.14 -8.19 -13.30
N LEU A 3 28.65 -6.96 -13.38
CA LEU A 3 28.44 -6.28 -14.66
C LEU A 3 29.79 -5.97 -15.32
N THR A 4 29.87 -6.09 -16.64
CA THR A 4 31.02 -5.56 -17.41
C THR A 4 30.99 -4.03 -17.44
N ASP A 5 32.11 -3.37 -17.76
CA ASP A 5 32.16 -1.89 -17.83
C ASP A 5 31.13 -1.32 -18.82
N LYS A 6 30.97 -1.96 -19.97
CA LYS A 6 29.95 -1.59 -20.96
C LYS A 6 28.53 -1.72 -20.41
N GLN A 7 28.25 -2.75 -19.61
CA GLN A 7 26.95 -2.93 -18.97
C GLN A 7 26.71 -1.94 -17.84
N ARG A 8 27.75 -1.57 -17.07
CA ARG A 8 27.68 -0.51 -16.06
C ARG A 8 27.35 0.84 -16.69
N GLU A 9 28.01 1.17 -17.79
CA GLU A 9 27.80 2.44 -18.50
C GLU A 9 26.41 2.50 -19.16
N GLN A 10 25.95 1.38 -19.72
CA GLN A 10 24.61 1.25 -20.25
C GLN A 10 23.54 1.34 -19.15
N LEU A 11 23.74 0.67 -18.01
CA LEU A 11 22.85 0.76 -16.85
C LEU A 11 22.77 2.20 -16.34
N ALA A 12 23.92 2.87 -16.16
CA ALA A 12 23.97 4.26 -15.72
C ALA A 12 23.24 5.20 -16.68
N THR A 13 23.35 4.95 -18.00
CA THR A 13 22.63 5.72 -19.02
C THR A 13 21.12 5.50 -18.93
N LEU A 14 20.67 4.24 -18.83
CA LEU A 14 19.25 3.90 -18.70
C LEU A 14 18.66 4.46 -17.41
N THR A 15 19.38 4.40 -16.30
CA THR A 15 18.96 5.00 -15.02
C THR A 15 18.78 6.51 -15.17
N ARG A 16 19.73 7.23 -15.79
CA ARG A 16 19.59 8.69 -16.03
C ARG A 16 18.39 9.02 -16.90
N GLN A 17 18.16 8.28 -17.99
CA GLN A 17 17.02 8.49 -18.88
C GLN A 17 15.68 8.22 -18.16
N HIS A 18 15.62 7.13 -17.40
CA HIS A 18 14.48 6.79 -16.55
C HIS A 18 14.19 7.91 -15.54
N ASP A 19 15.21 8.42 -14.87
CA ASP A 19 15.06 9.47 -13.88
C ASP A 19 14.64 10.80 -14.52
N ALA A 20 15.14 11.13 -15.71
CA ALA A 20 14.74 12.31 -16.48
C ALA A 20 13.25 12.24 -16.87
N VAL A 21 12.78 11.11 -17.40
CA VAL A 21 11.35 10.91 -17.71
C VAL A 21 10.50 10.98 -16.44
N ARG A 22 10.97 10.41 -15.32
CA ARG A 22 10.29 10.53 -14.03
C ARG A 22 10.22 11.96 -13.51
N GLN A 23 11.25 12.77 -13.75
CA GLN A 23 11.26 14.19 -13.38
C GLN A 23 10.33 15.00 -14.28
N GLU A 24 10.36 14.77 -15.58
CA GLU A 24 9.48 15.43 -16.55
C GLU A 24 8.00 15.16 -16.25
N TRP A 25 7.68 13.91 -15.90
CA TRP A 25 6.32 13.51 -15.55
C TRP A 25 6.03 13.57 -14.06
N ARG A 26 6.91 14.18 -13.26
CA ARG A 26 6.83 14.16 -11.79
C ARG A 26 5.48 14.63 -11.28
N HIS A 27 4.98 15.75 -11.80
CA HIS A 27 3.69 16.30 -11.38
C HIS A 27 2.52 15.37 -11.71
N HIS A 28 2.53 14.75 -12.89
CA HIS A 28 1.52 13.76 -13.27
C HIS A 28 1.62 12.48 -12.46
N TYR A 29 2.84 12.02 -12.19
CA TYR A 29 3.10 10.84 -11.37
C TYR A 29 2.65 11.05 -9.93
N GLU A 30 3.01 12.20 -9.33
CA GLU A 30 2.55 12.63 -8.02
C GLU A 30 1.01 12.69 -7.96
N GLY A 31 0.38 13.35 -8.92
CA GLY A 31 -1.08 13.43 -9.01
C GLY A 31 -1.74 12.04 -9.08
N LYS A 32 -1.16 11.11 -9.83
CA LYS A 32 -1.64 9.71 -9.88
C LYS A 32 -1.47 8.99 -8.55
N LEU A 33 -0.35 9.16 -7.86
CA LEU A 33 -0.12 8.55 -6.54
C LEU A 33 -1.10 9.09 -5.49
N VAL A 34 -1.32 10.41 -5.46
CA VAL A 34 -2.30 11.05 -4.56
C VAL A 34 -3.71 10.54 -4.85
N TRP A 35 -4.09 10.47 -6.12
CA TRP A 35 -5.40 9.95 -6.54
C TRP A 35 -5.57 8.48 -6.14
N GLU A 36 -4.57 7.65 -6.43
CA GLU A 36 -4.59 6.23 -6.13
C GLU A 36 -4.71 5.98 -4.62
N ALA A 37 -3.89 6.64 -3.80
CA ALA A 37 -3.96 6.50 -2.34
C ALA A 37 -5.34 6.87 -1.80
N ASN A 38 -5.93 7.97 -2.28
CA ASN A 38 -7.27 8.38 -1.87
C ASN A 38 -8.33 7.37 -2.30
N SER A 39 -8.28 6.93 -3.57
CA SER A 39 -9.20 5.96 -4.16
C SER A 39 -9.20 4.64 -3.39
N ARG A 40 -8.01 4.12 -3.04
CA ARG A 40 -7.88 2.89 -2.24
C ARG A 40 -8.47 3.04 -0.84
N LEU A 41 -8.21 4.17 -0.17
CA LEU A 41 -8.75 4.45 1.17
C LEU A 41 -10.27 4.66 1.16
N ASP A 42 -10.82 5.30 0.13
CA ASP A 42 -12.27 5.49 -0.03
C ASP A 42 -12.98 4.16 -0.32
N ALA A 43 -12.39 3.30 -1.17
CA ALA A 43 -12.95 1.99 -1.45
C ALA A 43 -13.05 1.10 -0.20
N MET A 44 -12.12 1.24 0.76
CA MET A 44 -12.20 0.52 2.04
C MET A 44 -13.40 0.97 2.91
N ALA A 45 -13.97 2.16 2.69
CA ALA A 45 -15.13 2.62 3.44
C ALA A 45 -16.32 1.69 3.26
N HIS A 46 -16.53 1.20 2.03
CA HIS A 46 -17.60 0.27 1.68
C HIS A 46 -17.44 -1.08 2.38
N PHE A 47 -16.21 -1.61 2.43
CA PHE A 47 -15.92 -2.84 3.18
C PHE A 47 -16.37 -2.73 4.64
N PHE A 48 -16.12 -1.59 5.30
CA PHE A 48 -16.55 -1.43 6.70
C PHE A 48 -18.08 -1.40 6.86
N GLU A 49 -18.81 -0.89 5.87
CA GLU A 49 -20.28 -0.90 5.87
C GLU A 49 -20.80 -2.33 5.69
N GLU A 50 -20.22 -3.08 4.75
CA GLU A 50 -20.54 -4.49 4.54
C GLU A 50 -20.24 -5.32 5.79
N CYS A 51 -19.09 -5.11 6.44
CA CYS A 51 -18.73 -5.82 7.67
C CYS A 51 -19.69 -5.53 8.84
N ALA A 52 -20.30 -4.35 8.87
CA ALA A 52 -21.30 -4.01 9.90
C ALA A 52 -22.65 -4.72 9.65
N GLN A 53 -22.95 -5.06 8.39
CA GLN A 53 -24.19 -5.74 7.99
C GLN A 53 -24.06 -7.26 8.04
N ASP A 54 -22.94 -7.80 7.57
CA ASP A 54 -22.64 -9.24 7.56
C ASP A 54 -21.16 -9.52 7.89
N PRO A 55 -20.86 -9.83 9.17
CA PRO A 55 -19.50 -10.18 9.59
C PRO A 55 -18.91 -11.41 8.87
N LYS A 56 -19.73 -12.35 8.39
CA LYS A 56 -19.25 -13.55 7.67
C LYS A 56 -18.76 -13.21 6.27
N LEU A 57 -19.45 -12.29 5.60
CA LEU A 57 -19.04 -11.81 4.29
C LEU A 57 -17.70 -11.09 4.39
N CYS A 58 -17.51 -10.27 5.42
CA CYS A 58 -16.27 -9.55 5.73
C CYS A 58 -15.03 -10.47 5.67
N ALA A 59 -15.10 -11.65 6.31
CA ALA A 59 -13.99 -12.60 6.35
C ALA A 59 -13.62 -13.15 4.97
N ARG A 60 -14.59 -13.26 4.05
CA ARG A 60 -14.37 -13.78 2.68
C ARG A 60 -13.75 -12.74 1.74
N VAL A 61 -14.04 -11.45 1.97
CA VAL A 61 -13.61 -10.36 1.08
C VAL A 61 -12.44 -9.54 1.63
N TYR A 62 -11.76 -10.01 2.68
CA TYR A 62 -10.71 -9.23 3.34
C TYR A 62 -9.41 -9.08 2.52
N LEU A 63 -9.03 -10.07 1.72
CA LEU A 63 -7.76 -10.05 0.97
C LEU A 63 -7.63 -8.85 0.00
N PRO A 64 -8.68 -8.46 -0.74
CA PRO A 64 -8.70 -7.18 -1.46
C PRO A 64 -8.33 -5.98 -0.59
N GLU A 65 -8.84 -5.88 0.64
CA GLU A 65 -8.54 -4.76 1.55
C GLU A 65 -7.10 -4.76 2.03
N VAL A 66 -6.54 -5.94 2.27
CA VAL A 66 -5.11 -6.10 2.57
C VAL A 66 -4.29 -5.50 1.43
N LEU A 67 -4.61 -5.86 0.18
CA LEU A 67 -3.92 -5.31 -0.99
C LEU A 67 -4.09 -3.78 -1.09
N ARG A 68 -5.32 -3.26 -0.96
CA ARG A 68 -5.57 -1.80 -0.99
C ARG A 68 -4.73 -1.07 0.05
N ARG A 69 -4.70 -1.55 1.29
CA ARG A 69 -3.96 -0.92 2.38
C ARG A 69 -2.45 -1.04 2.23
N THR A 70 -1.96 -2.17 1.71
CA THR A 70 -0.54 -2.35 1.37
C THR A 70 -0.13 -1.42 0.23
N THR A 71 -0.95 -1.26 -0.82
CA THR A 71 -0.68 -0.28 -1.88
C THR A 71 -0.53 1.13 -1.31
N VAL A 72 -1.42 1.55 -0.41
CA VAL A 72 -1.29 2.86 0.26
C VAL A 72 0.01 2.95 1.07
N ALA A 73 0.39 1.88 1.77
CA ALA A 73 1.64 1.85 2.56
C ALA A 73 2.88 2.06 1.68
N GLU A 74 2.89 1.54 0.45
CA GLU A 74 3.98 1.75 -0.51
C GLU A 74 3.93 3.14 -1.17
N ILE A 75 2.73 3.70 -1.38
CA ILE A 75 2.56 5.04 -1.98
C ILE A 75 3.08 6.14 -1.04
N LEU A 76 2.86 6.03 0.27
CA LEU A 76 3.21 7.11 1.20
C LEU A 76 4.72 7.43 1.20
N PRO A 77 5.66 6.47 1.34
CA PRO A 77 7.09 6.75 1.21
C PRO A 77 7.48 7.28 -0.18
N ALA A 78 6.81 6.83 -1.24
CA ALA A 78 7.05 7.33 -2.59
C ALA A 78 6.69 8.82 -2.72
N LEU A 79 5.57 9.25 -2.13
CA LEU A 79 5.17 10.66 -2.08
C LEU A 79 6.08 11.50 -1.16
N GLU A 80 6.54 10.95 -0.03
CA GLU A 80 7.53 11.62 0.83
C GLU A 80 8.85 11.89 0.09
N ALA A 81 9.32 10.91 -0.68
CA ALA A 81 10.51 11.07 -1.52
C ALA A 81 10.32 12.14 -2.61
N LEU A 82 9.07 12.43 -3.00
CA LEU A 82 8.71 13.52 -3.91
C LEU A 82 8.46 14.85 -3.18
N THR A 83 8.70 14.93 -1.87
CA THR A 83 8.49 16.11 -1.01
C THR A 83 7.04 16.64 -1.05
N THR A 84 6.08 15.77 -1.36
CA THR A 84 4.65 16.10 -1.39
C THR A 84 4.11 16.21 0.03
N ASP A 85 3.29 17.21 0.32
CA ASP A 85 2.53 17.25 1.58
C ASP A 85 1.45 16.16 1.58
N ILE A 86 1.66 15.15 2.42
CA ILE A 86 0.76 14.00 2.57
C ILE A 86 0.03 13.98 3.91
N THR A 87 0.00 15.10 4.62
CA THR A 87 -0.59 15.19 5.96
C THR A 87 -2.05 14.72 5.97
N ASP A 88 -2.84 15.12 4.97
CA ASP A 88 -4.24 14.71 4.85
C ASP A 88 -4.42 13.23 4.51
N ILE A 89 -3.56 12.68 3.64
CA ILE A 89 -3.60 11.26 3.27
C ILE A 89 -3.22 10.41 4.48
N LYS A 90 -2.19 10.81 5.24
CA LYS A 90 -1.82 10.15 6.51
C LYS A 90 -2.96 10.17 7.52
N ARG A 91 -3.61 11.32 7.71
CA ARG A 91 -4.80 11.43 8.59
C ARG A 91 -5.93 10.50 8.12
N LYS A 92 -6.18 10.43 6.81
CA LYS A 92 -7.19 9.53 6.24
C LYS A 92 -6.83 8.06 6.50
N ALA A 93 -5.59 7.67 6.23
CA ALA A 93 -5.10 6.31 6.50
C ALA A 93 -5.23 5.94 7.99
N GLN A 94 -4.90 6.84 8.91
CA GLN A 94 -5.08 6.61 10.36
C GLN A 94 -6.55 6.41 10.74
N ARG A 95 -7.48 7.19 10.18
CA ARG A 95 -8.93 7.01 10.41
C ARG A 95 -9.42 5.67 9.84
N THR A 96 -8.97 5.31 8.64
CA THR A 96 -9.25 3.99 8.03
C THR A 96 -8.72 2.86 8.90
N ASP A 97 -7.49 2.96 9.39
CA ASP A 97 -6.87 1.98 10.28
C ASP A 97 -7.62 1.84 11.61
N ALA A 98 -8.11 2.95 12.17
CA ALA A 98 -8.92 2.94 13.39
C ALA A 98 -10.27 2.22 13.18
N ARG A 99 -10.90 2.37 12.01
CA ARG A 99 -12.11 1.62 11.64
C ARG A 99 -11.79 0.13 11.44
N LEU A 100 -10.70 -0.15 10.72
CA LEU A 100 -10.29 -1.52 10.41
C LEU A 100 -10.02 -2.33 11.68
N ARG A 101 -9.33 -1.76 12.68
CA ARG A 101 -9.06 -2.41 13.98
C ARG A 101 -10.32 -2.85 14.74
N ARG A 102 -11.50 -2.29 14.44
CA ARG A 102 -12.75 -2.66 15.10
C ARG A 102 -13.39 -3.92 14.53
N VAL A 103 -13.00 -4.31 13.32
CA VAL A 103 -13.65 -5.41 12.58
C VAL A 103 -12.72 -6.58 12.31
N ILE A 104 -11.48 -6.56 12.83
CA ILE A 104 -10.49 -7.61 12.67
C ILE A 104 -9.91 -8.06 14.01
N GLN A 105 -9.37 -9.27 14.02
CA GLN A 105 -8.64 -9.88 15.13
C GLN A 105 -7.26 -10.34 14.67
N PRO A 106 -6.28 -10.47 15.58
CA PRO A 106 -4.96 -11.00 15.26
C PRO A 106 -5.03 -12.37 14.56
N ALA A 107 -4.16 -12.58 13.57
CA ALA A 107 -4.09 -13.81 12.79
C ALA A 107 -2.66 -14.05 12.32
N THR A 108 -2.41 -15.21 11.71
CA THR A 108 -1.19 -15.45 10.96
C THR A 108 -1.14 -14.56 9.71
N PHE A 109 0.06 -14.39 9.15
CA PHE A 109 0.27 -13.67 7.90
C PHE A 109 -0.71 -14.14 6.80
N VAL A 110 -1.37 -13.19 6.13
CA VAL A 110 -2.50 -13.48 5.23
C VAL A 110 -2.09 -13.83 3.79
N TRP A 111 -0.88 -13.50 3.37
CA TRP A 111 -0.33 -13.85 2.06
C TRP A 111 0.58 -15.08 2.14
N SER A 112 1.18 -15.46 1.02
CA SER A 112 2.20 -16.52 0.96
C SER A 112 3.33 -16.22 1.94
N SER A 113 3.70 -17.20 2.77
CA SER A 113 4.75 -17.08 3.78
C SER A 113 6.11 -16.66 3.21
N ALA A 114 6.36 -16.94 1.93
CA ALA A 114 7.57 -16.50 1.22
C ALA A 114 7.71 -14.97 1.17
N LEU A 115 6.60 -14.22 1.25
CA LEU A 115 6.61 -12.75 1.24
C LEU A 115 6.75 -12.15 2.65
N GLN A 116 6.54 -12.92 3.70
CA GLN A 116 6.53 -12.43 5.08
C GLN A 116 7.79 -11.62 5.47
N PRO A 117 9.02 -11.98 5.05
CA PRO A 117 10.22 -11.18 5.36
C PRO A 117 10.19 -9.75 4.79
N ALA A 118 9.46 -9.51 3.71
CA ALA A 118 9.33 -8.18 3.10
C ALA A 118 8.28 -7.30 3.80
N TYR A 119 7.41 -7.90 4.63
CA TYR A 119 6.26 -7.23 5.23
C TYR A 119 6.28 -7.40 6.76
N PRO A 120 7.16 -6.69 7.48
CA PRO A 120 7.23 -6.75 8.94
C PRO A 120 5.92 -6.31 9.59
N GLN A 121 5.50 -7.01 10.65
CA GLN A 121 4.21 -6.79 11.30
C GLN A 121 4.04 -5.37 11.88
N ALA A 122 5.13 -4.72 12.31
CA ALA A 122 5.07 -3.36 12.85
C ALA A 122 4.51 -2.36 11.82
N ASP A 123 4.92 -2.49 10.56
CA ASP A 123 4.55 -1.57 9.48
C ASP A 123 3.31 -2.06 8.71
N PHE A 124 3.13 -3.38 8.62
CA PHE A 124 2.09 -4.04 7.82
C PHE A 124 1.10 -4.84 8.69
N TRP A 125 0.74 -4.32 9.85
CA TRP A 125 -0.06 -5.02 10.87
C TRP A 125 -1.40 -5.60 10.37
N TRP A 126 -2.03 -5.00 9.35
CA TRP A 126 -3.26 -5.52 8.72
C TRP A 126 -3.03 -6.86 8.00
N MET A 127 -1.80 -7.15 7.59
CA MET A 127 -1.44 -8.45 7.00
C MET A 127 -1.35 -9.58 8.04
N TYR A 128 -1.46 -9.25 9.33
CA TYR A 128 -1.39 -10.15 10.48
C TYR A 128 -2.71 -10.12 11.26
N ALA A 129 -3.80 -9.86 10.57
CA ALA A 129 -5.13 -9.83 11.13
C ALA A 129 -6.14 -10.39 10.12
N ARG A 130 -7.32 -10.80 10.59
CA ARG A 130 -8.46 -11.18 9.75
C ARG A 130 -9.77 -10.81 10.43
N PRO A 131 -10.86 -10.57 9.70
CA PRO A 131 -12.19 -10.51 10.31
C PRO A 131 -12.54 -11.82 11.04
N PRO A 132 -13.34 -11.77 12.12
CA PRO A 132 -13.86 -12.96 12.78
C PRO A 132 -14.64 -13.84 11.80
N GLN A 133 -14.52 -15.17 11.90
CA GLN A 133 -15.21 -16.12 11.02
C GLN A 133 -16.59 -16.59 11.55
N ALA A 134 -17.11 -15.94 12.59
CA ALA A 134 -18.29 -16.39 13.36
C ALA A 134 -19.58 -16.41 12.54
#